data_AF-A0A2N3BIW6-F1
#
_entry.id   AF-A0A2N3BIW6-F1
#
_cell.length_a   1.000
_cell.length_b   1.000
_cell.length_c   1.000
_cell.angle_alpha   90.00
_cell.angle_beta   90.00
_cell.angle_gamma   90.00
#
_symmetry.space_group_name_H-M   'P 1'
#
loop_
_entity.id
_entity.type
_entity.pdbx_description
1 polymer ?
#
loop_
_entity_poly.entity_id
_entity_poly.type
_entity_poly.pdbx_seq_one_letter_code
_entity_poly.pdbx_strand_id
1 'polypeptide(L)'
;MACAAPTSWSRSSPPPNTTPREGAPVADLIATHPLDQLAQSIGAHHLAAAPQGRITALAPFETKGLPAPGRAVAHSGGLTLWAGHGLWLATGTPPALTPATDATDAWVAVRLTGPAPDAVLARLVPVDLRPLHFAPGHVARTLLGHVAVLIHRPATAPDALEVWLPRSMAAHALDDLAEAMRAVAAR
;
A
#
# COMPACT_ATOMS: atom_id res chain seq x y z
N MET A 1 11.88 -24.86 59.85
CA MET A 1 10.89 -24.68 58.77
C MET A 1 11.60 -23.99 57.62
N ALA A 2 12.13 -24.77 56.68
CA ALA A 2 12.96 -24.28 55.58
C ALA A 2 12.14 -24.31 54.28
N CYS A 3 12.08 -23.18 53.57
CA CYS A 3 11.42 -23.07 52.27
C CYS A 3 12.27 -23.74 51.19
N ALA A 4 11.64 -24.61 50.40
CA ALA A 4 12.26 -25.25 49.24
C ALA A 4 12.51 -24.23 48.11
N ALA A 5 13.68 -24.32 47.47
CA ALA A 5 14.00 -23.53 46.28
C ALA A 5 13.26 -24.09 45.04
N PRO A 6 12.79 -23.24 44.10
CA PRO A 6 12.14 -23.71 42.90
C PRO A 6 13.14 -24.34 41.91
N THR A 7 12.68 -25.43 41.33
CA THR A 7 13.32 -26.26 40.31
C THR A 7 13.64 -25.47 39.04
N SER A 8 14.80 -25.75 38.46
CA SER A 8 15.33 -25.12 37.24
C SER A 8 14.37 -25.22 36.06
N TRP A 9 14.03 -24.08 35.46
CA TRP A 9 13.36 -24.01 34.16
C TRP A 9 14.34 -24.37 33.02
N SER A 10 13.85 -25.07 32.00
CA SER A 10 14.62 -25.45 30.82
C SER A 10 15.04 -24.21 30.01
N ARG A 11 16.29 -24.24 29.53
CA ARG A 11 17.02 -23.13 28.89
C ARG A 11 16.48 -22.69 27.50
N SER A 12 15.28 -23.12 27.10
CA SER A 12 14.81 -23.04 25.71
C SER A 12 13.59 -22.16 25.47
N SER A 13 13.09 -21.42 26.46
CA SER A 13 12.05 -20.41 26.21
C SER A 13 12.69 -19.05 25.92
N PRO A 14 12.52 -18.45 24.71
CA PRO A 14 12.93 -17.07 24.50
C PRO A 14 12.08 -16.16 25.41
N PRO A 15 12.69 -15.14 26.05
CA PRO A 15 11.97 -14.23 26.94
C PRO A 15 10.92 -13.41 26.17
N PRO A 16 9.87 -12.92 26.83
CA PRO A 16 8.76 -12.19 26.20
C PRO A 16 9.12 -10.79 25.66
N ASN A 17 10.41 -10.44 25.61
CA ASN A 17 10.87 -9.11 25.19
C ASN A 17 11.72 -9.21 23.93
N THR A 18 11.26 -8.60 22.84
CA THR A 18 11.95 -8.47 21.55
C THR A 18 12.92 -7.27 21.50
N THR A 19 13.02 -6.48 22.56
CA THR A 19 13.99 -5.38 22.64
C THR A 19 15.41 -5.96 22.64
N PRO A 20 16.26 -5.61 21.66
CA PRO A 20 17.63 -6.10 21.61
C PRO A 20 18.39 -5.68 22.87
N ARG A 21 19.13 -6.61 23.47
CA ARG A 21 20.12 -6.24 24.50
C ARG A 21 21.34 -5.64 23.83
N GLU A 22 21.92 -4.64 24.47
CA GLU A 22 23.16 -4.01 24.01
C GLU A 22 24.25 -5.08 23.78
N GLY A 23 24.80 -5.13 22.56
CA GLY A 23 25.82 -6.11 22.16
C GLY A 23 25.31 -7.48 21.69
N ALA A 24 24.00 -7.73 21.64
CA ALA A 24 23.47 -8.95 21.03
C ALA A 24 23.61 -8.88 19.50
N PRO A 25 24.02 -9.97 18.81
CA PRO A 25 24.00 -10.01 17.36
C PRO A 25 22.54 -9.93 16.88
N VAL A 26 22.15 -8.76 16.38
CA VAL A 26 20.88 -8.59 15.66
C VAL A 26 21.13 -9.05 14.24
N ALA A 27 20.34 -10.02 13.78
CA ALA A 27 20.36 -10.38 12.36
C ALA A 27 20.00 -9.12 11.56
N ASP A 28 20.86 -8.74 10.61
CA ASP A 28 20.56 -7.69 9.66
C ASP A 28 19.53 -8.26 8.68
N LEU A 29 18.25 -8.10 9.04
CA LEU A 29 17.13 -8.66 8.29
C LEU A 29 17.03 -7.90 6.98
N ILE A 30 17.35 -8.58 5.86
CA ILE A 30 17.02 -8.06 4.54
C ILE A 30 15.50 -8.04 4.44
N ALA A 31 14.91 -6.86 4.53
CA ALA A 31 13.49 -6.68 4.38
C ALA A 31 13.09 -7.03 2.94
N THR A 32 12.63 -8.28 2.72
CA THR A 32 12.00 -8.69 1.47
C THR A 32 10.86 -7.72 1.19
N HIS A 33 10.84 -7.12 -0.01
CA HIS A 33 9.73 -6.27 -0.38
C HIS A 33 8.49 -7.17 -0.52
N PRO A 34 7.32 -6.80 0.05
CA PRO A 34 6.14 -7.65 0.11
C PRO A 34 5.59 -7.97 -1.28
N LEU A 35 6.06 -7.23 -2.28
CA LEU A 35 5.72 -7.40 -3.69
C LEU A 35 6.85 -8.00 -4.53
N ASP A 36 7.94 -8.49 -3.95
CA ASP A 36 9.11 -9.02 -4.69
C ASP A 36 8.75 -10.18 -5.62
N GLN A 37 7.65 -10.90 -5.37
CA GLN A 37 7.14 -11.98 -6.21
C GLN A 37 5.74 -11.70 -6.77
N LEU A 38 5.34 -10.43 -6.79
CA LEU A 38 3.96 -10.03 -7.10
C LEU A 38 3.55 -10.24 -8.56
N ALA A 39 4.50 -10.28 -9.49
CA ALA A 39 4.18 -10.29 -10.92
C ALA A 39 3.30 -11.50 -11.27
N GLN A 40 2.01 -11.24 -11.53
CA GLN A 40 1.00 -12.27 -11.78
C GLN A 40 0.16 -11.88 -12.99
N SER A 41 -0.07 -12.83 -13.88
CA SER A 41 -0.92 -12.66 -15.06
C SER A 41 -2.03 -13.69 -15.03
N ILE A 42 -3.27 -13.25 -15.12
CA ILE A 42 -4.46 -14.11 -15.10
C ILE A 42 -5.40 -13.62 -16.22
N GLY A 43 -5.61 -14.48 -17.22
CA GLY A 43 -6.30 -14.08 -18.45
C GLY A 43 -5.57 -12.92 -19.13
N ALA A 44 -6.32 -11.89 -19.52
CA ALA A 44 -5.79 -10.67 -20.15
C ALA A 44 -5.34 -9.58 -19.16
N HIS A 45 -5.32 -9.87 -17.86
CA HIS A 45 -4.98 -8.90 -16.81
C HIS A 45 -3.63 -9.22 -16.17
N HIS A 46 -2.91 -8.17 -15.79
CA HIS A 46 -1.59 -8.25 -15.18
C HIS A 46 -1.54 -7.42 -13.90
N LEU A 47 -1.00 -8.02 -12.83
CA LEU A 47 -0.62 -7.34 -11.60
C LEU A 47 0.90 -7.27 -11.53
N ALA A 48 1.41 -6.09 -11.20
CA ALA A 48 2.83 -5.88 -10.93
C ALA A 48 3.00 -4.82 -9.84
N ALA A 49 4.17 -4.79 -9.19
CA ALA A 49 4.49 -3.70 -8.28
C ALA A 49 4.44 -2.37 -9.05
N ALA A 50 3.73 -1.39 -8.51
CA ALA A 50 3.81 -0.04 -9.03
C ALA A 50 5.17 0.56 -8.61
N PRO A 51 5.83 1.37 -9.45
CA PRO A 51 7.07 2.03 -9.06
C PRO A 51 6.82 2.91 -7.84
N GLN A 52 7.48 2.59 -6.73
CA GLN A 52 7.42 3.37 -5.50
C GLN A 52 8.83 3.71 -5.02
N GLY A 53 9.07 5.00 -4.82
CA GLY A 53 10.24 5.49 -4.09
C GLY A 53 9.91 5.66 -2.60
N ARG A 54 10.70 6.48 -1.90
CA ARG A 54 10.38 6.93 -0.54
C ARG A 54 8.96 7.52 -0.51
N ILE A 55 8.17 7.17 0.50
CA ILE A 55 6.81 7.69 0.68
C ILE A 55 6.80 8.58 1.91
N THR A 56 6.27 9.79 1.76
CA THR A 56 6.09 10.75 2.86
C THR A 56 4.60 11.01 3.03
N ALA A 57 4.08 10.77 4.23
CA ALA A 57 2.76 11.20 4.62
C ALA A 57 2.79 12.67 5.02
N LEU A 58 1.95 13.48 4.40
CA LEU A 58 1.84 14.92 4.62
C LEU A 58 0.48 15.21 5.26
N ALA A 59 0.49 15.86 6.41
CA ALA A 59 -0.73 16.27 7.11
C ALA A 59 -0.70 17.75 7.50
N PRO A 60 -0.40 18.68 6.56
CA PRO A 60 -0.18 20.07 6.90
C PRO A 60 -1.48 20.80 7.27
N PHE A 61 -1.34 21.86 8.04
CA PHE A 61 -2.46 22.75 8.37
C PHE A 61 -2.91 23.60 7.16
N GLU A 62 -2.00 23.88 6.22
CA GLU A 62 -2.28 24.57 4.96
C GLU A 62 -2.09 23.63 3.77
N THR A 63 -3.05 23.64 2.84
CA THR A 63 -3.07 22.70 1.71
C THR A 63 -2.69 23.35 0.38
N LYS A 64 -2.13 24.57 0.41
CA LYS A 64 -1.75 25.30 -0.81
C LYS A 64 -0.64 24.52 -1.54
N GLY A 65 -0.86 24.26 -2.83
CA GLY A 65 0.08 23.49 -3.66
C GLY A 65 -0.07 21.98 -3.54
N LEU A 66 -0.96 21.48 -2.67
CA LEU A 66 -1.33 20.06 -2.65
C LEU A 66 -2.47 19.75 -3.62
N PRO A 67 -2.56 18.49 -4.10
CA PRO A 67 -3.71 18.03 -4.86
C PRO A 67 -5.03 18.28 -4.11
N ALA A 68 -6.06 18.70 -4.83
CA ALA A 68 -7.42 18.77 -4.30
C ALA A 68 -7.92 17.38 -3.84
N PRO A 69 -8.97 17.31 -3.00
CA PRO A 69 -9.61 16.05 -2.66
C PRO A 69 -9.94 15.20 -3.89
N GLY A 70 -9.57 13.93 -3.84
CA GLY A 70 -9.77 12.99 -4.94
C GLY A 70 -8.86 13.21 -6.15
N ARG A 71 -7.74 13.93 -5.99
CA ARG A 71 -6.75 14.14 -7.06
C ARG A 71 -5.36 13.67 -6.68
N ALA A 72 -4.61 13.30 -7.70
CA ALA A 72 -3.18 13.09 -7.65
C ALA A 72 -2.49 13.97 -8.71
N VAL A 73 -1.29 14.45 -8.38
CA VAL A 73 -0.49 15.32 -9.24
C VAL A 73 0.92 14.75 -9.31
N ALA A 74 1.36 14.42 -10.53
CA ALA A 74 2.74 14.05 -10.79
C ALA A 74 3.65 15.29 -10.80
N HIS A 75 4.88 15.14 -10.37
CA HIS A 75 5.93 16.16 -10.42
C HIS A 75 7.26 15.51 -10.84
N SER A 76 8.28 16.33 -11.08
CA SER A 76 9.59 15.90 -11.63
C SER A 76 10.32 14.83 -10.80
N GLY A 77 9.90 14.61 -9.55
CA GLY A 77 10.51 13.65 -8.63
C GLY A 77 9.55 12.64 -8.02
N GLY A 78 8.30 12.53 -8.50
CA GLY A 78 7.32 11.58 -7.95
C GLY A 78 5.86 11.96 -8.17
N LEU A 79 5.01 11.48 -7.27
CA LEU A 79 3.57 11.62 -7.28
C LEU A 79 3.12 12.09 -5.90
N THR A 80 2.29 13.12 -5.84
CA THR A 80 1.53 13.44 -4.63
C THR A 80 0.07 13.09 -4.84
N LEU A 81 -0.49 12.28 -3.96
CA LEU A 81 -1.87 11.81 -4.04
C LEU A 81 -2.66 12.19 -2.78
N TRP A 82 -3.90 12.63 -2.96
CA TRP A 82 -4.84 12.81 -1.85
C TRP A 82 -5.15 11.45 -1.21
N ALA A 83 -4.96 11.36 0.10
CA ALA A 83 -5.07 10.12 0.87
C ALA A 83 -6.14 10.19 1.97
N GLY A 84 -7.01 11.20 1.94
CA GLY A 84 -8.08 11.39 2.90
C GLY A 84 -8.10 12.81 3.48
N HIS A 85 -9.06 13.08 4.36
CA HIS A 85 -9.20 14.39 4.97
C HIS A 85 -7.92 14.79 5.72
N GLY A 86 -7.27 15.86 5.27
CA GLY A 86 -6.02 16.36 5.87
C GLY A 86 -4.81 15.44 5.68
N LEU A 87 -4.85 14.48 4.74
CA LEU A 87 -3.75 13.55 4.50
C LEU A 87 -3.43 13.40 3.01
N TRP A 88 -2.15 13.47 2.69
CA TRP A 88 -1.60 13.19 1.36
C TRP A 88 -0.42 12.22 1.48
N LEU A 89 -0.20 11.41 0.46
CA LEU A 89 1.03 10.64 0.31
C LEU A 89 1.82 11.20 -0.86
N ALA A 90 3.10 11.48 -0.64
CA ALA A 90 4.02 11.95 -1.67
C ALA A 90 5.13 10.92 -1.87
N THR A 91 5.43 10.57 -3.11
CA THR A 91 6.54 9.70 -3.47
C THR A 91 7.76 10.50 -3.91
N GLY A 92 8.95 9.93 -3.69
CA GLY A 92 10.23 10.52 -4.06
C GLY A 92 10.56 11.76 -3.24
N THR A 93 10.72 12.91 -3.88
CA THR A 93 10.98 14.18 -3.18
C THR A 93 9.66 14.89 -2.89
N PRO A 94 9.17 14.85 -1.63
CA PRO A 94 7.90 15.49 -1.29
C PRO A 94 8.04 17.01 -1.31
N PRO A 95 6.92 17.76 -1.46
CA PRO A 95 6.90 19.19 -1.17
C PRO A 95 7.32 19.44 0.29
N ALA A 96 8.00 20.56 0.53
CA ALA A 96 8.49 20.96 1.85
C ALA A 96 7.34 21.50 2.74
N LEU A 97 6.43 20.62 3.13
CA LEU A 97 5.26 20.89 3.97
C LEU A 97 5.37 20.13 5.29
N THR A 98 4.79 20.67 6.36
CA THR A 98 4.78 20.04 7.69
C THR A 98 3.39 20.09 8.33
N PRO A 99 3.03 19.13 9.20
CA PRO A 99 3.76 17.92 9.57
C PRO A 99 3.97 16.92 8.41
N ALA A 100 5.14 16.27 8.42
CA ALA A 100 5.52 15.24 7.46
C ALA A 100 6.16 14.05 8.17
N THR A 101 5.82 12.84 7.73
CA THR A 101 6.30 11.58 8.32
C THR A 101 6.75 10.64 7.22
N ASP A 102 7.89 9.97 7.40
CA ASP A 102 8.27 8.87 6.52
C ASP A 102 7.30 7.70 6.70
N ALA A 103 6.65 7.31 5.62
CA ALA A 103 5.65 6.26 5.56
C ALA A 103 5.99 5.20 4.51
N THR A 104 7.27 5.11 4.12
CA THR A 104 7.75 4.19 3.07
C THR A 104 7.40 2.74 3.39
N ASP A 105 7.57 2.30 4.64
CA ASP A 105 7.24 0.94 5.04
C ASP A 105 5.77 0.73 5.44
N ALA A 106 4.97 1.80 5.45
CA ALA A 106 3.56 1.70 5.78
C ALA A 106 2.70 1.32 4.57
N TRP A 107 3.11 1.70 3.36
CA TRP A 107 2.31 1.57 2.15
C TRP A 107 3.03 0.79 1.06
N VAL A 108 2.26 0.08 0.25
CA VAL A 108 2.71 -0.43 -1.03
C VAL A 108 1.68 -0.16 -2.12
N ALA A 109 2.14 -0.09 -3.36
CA ALA A 109 1.30 0.14 -4.52
C ALA A 109 1.44 -1.00 -5.53
N VAL A 110 0.29 -1.47 -6.01
CA VAL A 110 0.16 -2.52 -7.03
C VAL A 110 -0.51 -1.92 -8.24
N ARG A 111 0.01 -2.18 -9.43
CA ARG A 111 -0.59 -1.75 -10.69
C ARG A 111 -1.30 -2.91 -11.36
N LEU A 112 -2.59 -2.73 -11.62
CA LEU A 112 -3.45 -3.58 -12.42
C LEU A 112 -3.57 -3.00 -13.84
N THR A 113 -3.21 -3.81 -14.83
CA THR A 113 -3.40 -3.49 -16.25
C THR A 113 -4.17 -4.61 -16.95
N GLY A 114 -4.72 -4.30 -18.12
CA GLY A 114 -5.54 -5.21 -18.91
C GLY A 114 -6.75 -4.48 -19.51
N PRO A 115 -7.58 -5.15 -20.30
CA PRO A 115 -8.81 -4.56 -20.83
C PRO A 115 -9.82 -4.29 -19.70
N ALA A 116 -10.33 -3.06 -19.60
CA ALA A 116 -11.33 -2.66 -18.59
C ALA A 116 -10.94 -3.09 -17.15
N PRO A 117 -9.79 -2.61 -16.61
CA PRO A 117 -9.29 -3.03 -15.31
C PRO A 117 -10.26 -2.67 -14.15
N ASP A 118 -11.14 -1.69 -14.36
CA ASP A 118 -12.23 -1.36 -13.44
C ASP A 118 -13.22 -2.52 -13.25
N ALA A 119 -13.42 -3.39 -14.24
CA ALA A 119 -14.30 -4.55 -14.14
C ALA A 119 -13.80 -5.63 -13.15
N VAL A 120 -12.48 -5.69 -12.92
CA VAL A 120 -11.86 -6.54 -11.88
C VAL A 120 -12.17 -5.98 -10.50
N LEU A 121 -12.01 -4.66 -10.33
CA LEU A 121 -12.20 -4.01 -9.03
C LEU A 121 -13.68 -3.79 -8.68
N ALA A 122 -14.60 -3.82 -9.65
CA ALA A 122 -16.02 -3.50 -9.46
C ALA A 122 -16.75 -4.32 -8.39
N ARG A 123 -16.26 -5.53 -8.06
CA ARG A 123 -16.83 -6.36 -6.98
C ARG A 123 -16.10 -6.21 -5.64
N LEU A 124 -14.89 -5.64 -5.66
CA LEU A 124 -14.04 -5.48 -4.49
C LEU A 124 -14.16 -4.09 -3.87
N VAL A 125 -14.43 -3.06 -4.69
CA VAL A 125 -14.53 -1.68 -4.23
C VAL A 125 -15.95 -1.12 -4.41
N PRO A 126 -16.45 -0.29 -3.47
CA PRO A 126 -17.78 0.30 -3.56
C PRO A 126 -17.87 1.55 -4.46
N VAL A 127 -16.74 2.07 -4.94
CA VAL A 127 -16.68 3.30 -5.75
C VAL A 127 -16.71 2.98 -7.24
N ASP A 128 -17.35 3.84 -8.04
CA ASP A 128 -17.38 3.67 -9.50
C ASP A 128 -16.05 4.08 -10.12
N LEU A 129 -15.32 3.10 -10.65
CA LEU A 129 -14.02 3.30 -11.28
C LEU A 129 -14.09 3.44 -12.79
N ARG A 130 -15.28 3.45 -13.41
CA ARG A 130 -15.39 3.60 -14.87
C ARG A 130 -14.79 4.93 -15.33
N PRO A 131 -14.13 4.99 -16.51
CA PRO A 131 -13.44 6.20 -16.98
C PRO A 131 -14.29 7.47 -17.01
N LEU A 132 -15.61 7.34 -17.19
CA LEU A 132 -16.56 8.47 -17.18
C LEU A 132 -16.61 9.19 -15.82
N HIS A 133 -16.44 8.47 -14.71
CA HIS A 133 -16.52 9.03 -13.35
C HIS A 133 -15.15 9.09 -12.65
N PHE A 134 -14.23 8.21 -13.05
CA PHE A 134 -12.90 8.07 -12.47
C PHE A 134 -11.84 8.31 -13.55
N ALA A 135 -11.71 9.57 -13.96
CA ALA A 135 -10.80 10.01 -15.01
C ALA A 135 -9.32 9.91 -14.59
N PRO A 136 -8.37 9.94 -15.57
CA PRO A 136 -6.94 9.96 -15.25
C PRO A 136 -6.56 11.11 -14.31
N GLY A 137 -5.70 10.81 -13.33
CA GLY A 137 -5.34 11.71 -12.23
C GLY A 137 -6.33 11.71 -11.04
N HIS A 138 -7.42 10.94 -11.11
CA HIS A 138 -8.28 10.73 -9.95
C HIS A 138 -7.63 9.74 -8.96
N VAL A 139 -7.87 10.00 -7.68
CA VAL A 139 -7.62 9.07 -6.58
C VAL A 139 -8.87 8.97 -5.72
N ALA A 140 -9.16 7.79 -5.18
CA ALA A 140 -10.24 7.57 -4.24
C ALA A 140 -9.73 6.80 -3.03
N ARG A 141 -9.98 7.32 -1.83
CA ARG A 141 -9.87 6.52 -0.61
C ARG A 141 -11.13 5.69 -0.47
N THR A 142 -10.97 4.38 -0.37
CA THR A 142 -12.07 3.43 -0.36
C THR A 142 -11.69 2.16 0.40
N LEU A 143 -12.53 1.14 0.32
CA LEU A 143 -12.25 -0.21 0.75
C LEU A 143 -12.02 -1.12 -0.46
N LEU A 144 -11.09 -2.05 -0.34
CA LEU A 144 -10.97 -3.26 -1.16
C LEU A 144 -11.31 -4.43 -0.23
N GLY A 145 -12.52 -4.98 -0.37
CA GLY A 145 -13.08 -5.87 0.64
C GLY A 145 -13.14 -5.18 2.00
N HIS A 146 -12.32 -5.63 2.95
CA HIS A 146 -12.20 -5.05 4.30
C HIS A 146 -10.92 -4.21 4.52
N VAL A 147 -10.10 -4.05 3.48
CA VAL A 147 -8.82 -3.34 3.52
C VAL A 147 -9.03 -1.89 3.09
N ALA A 148 -8.63 -0.92 3.92
CA ALA A 148 -8.62 0.49 3.52
C ALA A 148 -7.50 0.75 2.51
N VAL A 149 -7.86 1.25 1.34
CA VAL A 149 -6.94 1.46 0.21
C VAL A 149 -7.14 2.84 -0.43
N LEU A 150 -6.17 3.25 -1.24
CA LEU A 150 -6.34 4.31 -2.22
C LEU A 150 -6.31 3.68 -3.61
N ILE A 151 -7.31 3.98 -4.43
CA ILE A 151 -7.31 3.63 -5.84
C ILE A 151 -6.88 4.87 -6.61
N HIS A 152 -5.90 4.76 -7.50
CA HIS A 152 -5.39 5.85 -8.33
C HIS A 152 -5.45 5.44 -9.81
N ARG A 153 -5.94 6.32 -10.69
CA ARG A 153 -5.83 6.13 -12.14
C ARG A 153 -4.69 7.02 -12.65
N PRO A 154 -3.53 6.48 -13.06
CA PRO A 154 -2.40 7.30 -13.50
C PRO A 154 -2.74 8.16 -14.71
N ALA A 155 -2.29 9.42 -14.70
CA ALA A 155 -2.52 10.36 -15.80
C ALA A 155 -1.88 9.89 -17.13
N THR A 156 -0.74 9.19 -17.05
CA THR A 156 0.03 8.71 -18.21
C THR A 156 -0.30 7.28 -18.64
N ALA A 157 -1.12 6.57 -17.85
CA ALA A 157 -1.53 5.20 -18.13
C ALA A 157 -3.04 5.07 -17.83
N PRO A 158 -3.91 5.64 -18.69
CA PRO A 158 -5.34 5.70 -18.44
C PRO A 158 -5.97 4.30 -18.37
N ASP A 159 -5.38 3.29 -19.01
CA ASP A 159 -5.83 1.89 -18.98
C ASP A 159 -5.23 1.08 -17.82
N ALA A 160 -4.68 1.76 -16.81
CA ALA A 160 -4.15 1.16 -15.59
C ALA A 160 -4.87 1.70 -14.36
N LEU A 161 -4.97 0.86 -13.33
CA LEU A 161 -5.39 1.27 -12.01
C LEU A 161 -4.30 0.86 -11.00
N GLU A 162 -3.96 1.76 -10.11
CA GLU A 162 -3.03 1.52 -9.01
C GLU A 162 -3.81 1.39 -7.71
N VAL A 163 -3.53 0.32 -6.98
CA VAL A 163 -4.08 0.02 -5.66
C VAL A 163 -2.98 0.25 -4.63
N TRP A 164 -3.12 1.33 -3.86
CA TRP A 164 -2.26 1.67 -2.74
C TRP A 164 -2.87 1.12 -1.47
N LEU A 165 -2.12 0.30 -0.74
CA LEU A 165 -2.63 -0.47 0.38
C LEU A 165 -1.60 -0.56 1.52
N PRO A 166 -2.03 -0.78 2.77
CA PRO A 166 -1.11 -0.99 3.88
C PRO A 166 -0.23 -2.21 3.64
N ARG A 167 1.08 -2.07 3.83
CA ARG A 167 2.06 -3.14 3.59
C ARG A 167 1.70 -4.45 4.29
N SER A 168 1.16 -4.39 5.50
CA SER A 168 0.77 -5.56 6.29
C SER A 168 -0.41 -6.34 5.71
N MET A 169 -1.24 -5.73 4.86
CA MET A 169 -2.40 -6.35 4.23
C MET A 169 -2.16 -6.69 2.76
N ALA A 170 -0.92 -6.57 2.27
CA ALA A 170 -0.57 -6.81 0.88
C ALA A 170 -0.92 -8.23 0.44
N ALA A 171 -0.43 -9.27 1.11
CA ALA A 171 -0.71 -10.65 0.72
C ALA A 171 -2.22 -10.93 0.58
N HIS A 172 -3.01 -10.50 1.56
CA HIS A 172 -4.46 -10.67 1.54
C HIS A 172 -5.13 -9.94 0.37
N ALA A 173 -4.81 -8.65 0.17
CA ALA A 173 -5.38 -7.88 -0.93
C ALA A 173 -5.00 -8.44 -2.31
N LEU A 174 -3.82 -9.06 -2.42
CA LEU A 174 -3.37 -9.70 -3.65
C LEU A 174 -4.13 -10.98 -3.97
N ASP A 175 -4.44 -11.79 -2.96
CA ASP A 175 -5.29 -12.97 -3.13
C ASP A 175 -6.69 -12.57 -3.62
N ASP A 176 -7.28 -11.53 -3.02
CA ASP A 176 -8.58 -10.97 -3.44
C ASP A 176 -8.55 -10.46 -4.88
N LEU A 177 -7.48 -9.75 -5.27
CA LEU A 177 -7.29 -9.26 -6.63
C LEU A 177 -7.14 -10.42 -7.63
N ALA A 178 -6.34 -11.43 -7.29
CA ALA A 178 -6.14 -12.59 -8.15
C ALA A 178 -7.44 -13.37 -8.36
N GLU A 179 -8.25 -13.54 -7.31
CA GLU A 179 -9.56 -14.18 -7.41
C GLU A 179 -10.53 -13.37 -8.28
N ALA A 180 -10.56 -12.04 -8.10
CA ALA A 180 -11.37 -11.18 -8.96
C ALA A 180 -10.94 -11.25 -10.43
N MET A 181 -9.63 -11.31 -10.72
CA MET A 181 -9.12 -11.49 -12.09
C MET A 181 -9.56 -12.82 -12.69
N ARG A 182 -9.52 -13.94 -11.93
CA ARG A 182 -10.02 -15.25 -12.40
C ARG A 182 -11.50 -15.18 -12.72
N ALA A 183 -12.30 -14.57 -11.84
CA ALA A 183 -13.74 -14.40 -12.05
C ALA A 183 -14.05 -13.57 -13.30
N VAL A 184 -13.25 -12.55 -13.62
CA VAL A 184 -13.38 -11.78 -14.86
C VAL A 184 -13.00 -12.62 -16.08
N ALA A 185 -11.90 -13.36 -16.01
CA ALA A 185 -11.38 -14.16 -17.12
C ALA A 185 -12.28 -15.35 -17.50
N ALA A 186 -13.14 -15.81 -16.59
CA ALA A 186 -14.07 -16.90 -16.80
C ALA A 186 -15.41 -16.49 -17.45
N ARG A 187 -15.63 -15.20 -17.71
CA ARG A 187 -16.84 -14.66 -18.39
C ARG A 187 -16.66 -14.67 -19.90
#